data_AF-A0A1J5TVX5-F1
#
_entry.id   AF-A0A1J5TVX5-F1
#
_cell.length_a   1.000
_cell.length_b   1.000
_cell.length_c   1.000
_cell.angle_alpha   90.00
_cell.angle_beta   90.00
_cell.angle_gamma   90.00
#
_symmetry.space_group_name_H-M   'P 1'
#
loop_
_entity.id
_entity.type
_entity.pdbx_description
1 polymer ?
#
loop_
_entity_poly.entity_id
_entity_poly.type
_entity_poly.pdbx_seq_one_letter_code
_entity_poly.pdbx_strand_id
1 'polypeptide(L)'
;MKKTLTFLLFSISFNVPALSPNEMLVMVGAVKYYNENCAGLNLAGYRRMNKGLKRFKMHRTPVFVLEQHPLAVSGYKTAEKFGCKGTKREARKAGFGQYIN
;
A
#
# COMPACT_ATOMS: atom_id res chain seq x y z
N MET A 1 -4.69 -51.95 -1.63
CA MET A 1 -5.64 -50.93 -2.14
C MET A 1 -5.04 -49.55 -1.91
N LYS A 2 -4.57 -48.89 -2.99
CA LYS A 2 -4.00 -47.54 -2.95
C LYS A 2 -5.16 -46.52 -2.87
N LYS A 3 -5.27 -45.78 -1.77
CA LYS A 3 -6.15 -44.61 -1.66
C LYS A 3 -5.27 -43.37 -1.75
N THR A 4 -5.17 -42.81 -2.95
CA THR A 4 -4.58 -41.50 -3.18
C THR A 4 -5.52 -40.44 -2.60
N LEU A 5 -5.07 -39.75 -1.55
CA LEU A 5 -5.75 -38.61 -0.96
C LEU A 5 -5.42 -37.37 -1.79
N THR A 6 -6.39 -36.89 -2.57
CA THR A 6 -6.24 -35.75 -3.48
C THR A 6 -6.14 -34.46 -2.68
N PHE A 7 -4.98 -33.80 -2.72
CA PHE A 7 -4.78 -32.44 -2.21
C PHE A 7 -5.52 -31.44 -3.12
N LEU A 8 -6.64 -30.88 -2.67
CA LEU A 8 -7.32 -29.74 -3.30
C LEU A 8 -6.57 -28.46 -2.93
N LEU A 9 -5.62 -28.06 -3.77
CA LEU A 9 -4.99 -26.74 -3.72
C LEU A 9 -5.98 -25.68 -4.22
N PHE A 10 -6.76 -25.11 -3.30
CA PHE A 10 -7.54 -23.90 -3.56
C PHE A 10 -6.59 -22.71 -3.70
N SER A 11 -6.13 -22.48 -4.93
CA SER A 11 -5.38 -21.29 -5.30
C SER A 11 -6.36 -20.11 -5.38
N ILE A 12 -6.70 -19.50 -4.25
CA ILE A 12 -7.45 -18.24 -4.25
C ILE A 12 -6.51 -17.17 -4.79
N SER A 13 -6.55 -16.97 -6.11
CA SER A 13 -5.95 -15.82 -6.77
C SER A 13 -6.70 -14.59 -6.29
N PHE A 14 -6.23 -13.96 -5.21
CA PHE A 14 -6.69 -12.64 -4.79
C PHE A 14 -6.33 -11.64 -5.90
N ASN A 15 -7.24 -11.49 -6.86
CA ASN A 15 -7.22 -10.42 -7.86
C ASN A 15 -7.56 -9.10 -7.13
N VAL A 16 -6.65 -8.62 -6.29
CA VAL A 16 -6.72 -7.26 -5.75
C VAL A 16 -6.62 -6.34 -6.96
N PRO A 17 -7.62 -5.49 -7.23
CA PRO A 17 -7.58 -4.60 -8.37
C PRO A 17 -6.28 -3.80 -8.36
N ALA A 18 -5.68 -3.70 -9.53
CA ALA A 18 -4.47 -2.94 -9.71
C ALA A 18 -4.77 -1.47 -9.38
N LEU A 19 -4.02 -0.90 -8.43
CA LEU A 19 -4.08 0.52 -8.11
C LEU A 19 -3.97 1.38 -9.38
N SER A 20 -4.69 2.50 -9.48
CA SER A 20 -4.50 3.51 -10.51
C SER A 20 -3.32 4.45 -10.16
N PRO A 21 -2.81 5.24 -11.14
CA PRO A 21 -1.82 6.28 -10.84
C PRO A 21 -2.28 7.27 -9.77
N ASN A 22 -3.55 7.69 -9.80
CA ASN A 22 -4.08 8.65 -8.83
C ASN A 22 -4.15 8.08 -7.42
N GLU A 23 -4.62 6.84 -7.29
CA GLU A 23 -4.58 6.13 -5.99
C GLU A 23 -3.15 5.95 -5.49
N MET A 24 -2.18 5.79 -6.41
CA MET A 24 -0.78 5.67 -6.04
C MET A 24 -0.25 6.96 -5.42
N LEU A 25 -0.63 8.12 -5.96
CA LEU A 25 -0.28 9.42 -5.40
C LEU A 25 -0.93 9.62 -4.02
N VAL A 26 -2.19 9.23 -3.84
CA VAL A 26 -2.83 9.24 -2.51
C VAL A 26 -2.06 8.37 -1.52
N MET A 27 -1.64 7.18 -1.95
CA MET A 27 -0.81 6.29 -1.12
C MET A 27 0.55 6.89 -0.77
N VAL A 28 1.24 7.57 -1.70
CA VAL A 28 2.50 8.29 -1.40
C VAL A 28 2.31 9.22 -0.20
N GLY A 29 1.23 10.00 -0.21
CA GLY A 29 0.87 10.88 0.90
C GLY A 29 0.61 10.18 2.23
N ALA A 30 -0.25 9.15 2.21
CA ALA A 30 -0.59 8.40 3.41
C ALA A 30 0.62 7.67 4.01
N VAL A 31 1.49 7.12 3.16
CA VAL A 31 2.75 6.47 3.56
C VAL A 31 3.74 7.48 4.13
N LYS A 32 3.85 8.68 3.55
CA LYS A 32 4.67 9.76 4.11
C LYS A 32 4.28 10.07 5.55
N TYR A 33 2.99 10.34 5.81
CA TYR A 33 2.50 10.58 7.16
C TYR A 33 2.85 9.42 8.11
N TYR A 34 2.64 8.18 7.68
CA TYR A 34 2.89 7.01 8.51
C TYR A 34 4.38 6.75 8.78
N ASN A 35 5.26 7.11 7.84
CA ASN A 35 6.71 7.05 8.03
C ASN A 35 7.22 8.15 8.97
N GLU A 36 6.65 9.35 8.90
CA GLU A 36 7.05 10.49 9.73
C GLU A 36 6.53 10.39 11.17
N ASN A 37 5.32 9.86 11.36
CA ASN A 37 4.58 9.98 12.63
C ASN A 37 4.26 8.64 13.30
N CYS A 38 4.50 7.52 12.62
CA CYS A 38 4.13 6.19 13.10
C CYS A 38 5.30 5.20 12.93
N ALA A 39 5.03 3.91 12.86
CA ALA A 39 6.05 2.86 12.75
C ALA A 39 6.55 2.63 11.31
N GLY A 40 6.05 3.38 10.32
CA GLY A 40 6.40 3.22 8.92
C GLY A 40 5.92 1.91 8.27
N LEU A 41 6.35 1.69 7.03
CA LEU A 41 6.12 0.43 6.33
C LEU A 41 7.10 -0.66 6.78
N ASN A 42 6.66 -1.93 6.73
CA ASN A 42 7.59 -3.05 6.80
C ASN A 42 8.30 -3.26 5.45
N LEU A 43 9.30 -4.15 5.42
CA LEU A 43 10.08 -4.44 4.21
C LEU A 43 9.19 -4.87 3.02
N ALA A 44 8.14 -5.65 3.28
CA ALA A 44 7.20 -6.07 2.25
C ALA A 44 6.39 -4.87 1.71
N GLY A 45 6.00 -3.94 2.58
CA GLY A 45 5.35 -2.69 2.21
C GLY A 45 6.21 -1.80 1.35
N TYR A 46 7.47 -1.59 1.73
CA TYR A 46 8.43 -0.85 0.91
C TYR A 46 8.59 -1.46 -0.49
N ARG A 47 8.74 -2.78 -0.57
CA ARG A 47 8.85 -3.49 -1.86
C ARG A 47 7.59 -3.35 -2.71
N ARG A 48 6.40 -3.45 -2.09
CA ARG A 48 5.11 -3.29 -2.78
C ARG A 48 4.91 -1.87 -3.29
N MET A 49 5.22 -0.87 -2.48
CA MET A 49 5.17 0.55 -2.85
C MET A 49 6.06 0.80 -4.07
N ASN A 50 7.32 0.35 -4.02
CA ASN A 50 8.26 0.49 -5.14
C ASN A 50 7.79 -0.22 -6.41
N LYS A 51 7.15 -1.38 -6.29
CA LYS A 51 6.55 -2.08 -7.44
C LYS A 51 5.41 -1.26 -8.06
N GLY A 52 4.57 -0.62 -7.26
CA GLY A 52 3.53 0.30 -7.71
C GLY A 52 4.10 1.51 -8.45
N LEU A 53 5.13 2.15 -7.88
CA LEU A 53 5.80 3.31 -8.51
C LEU A 53 6.46 2.93 -9.84
N LYS A 54 7.01 1.71 -9.93
CA LYS A 54 7.56 1.16 -11.18
C LYS A 54 6.49 0.98 -12.25
N ARG A 55 5.36 0.37 -11.88
CA ARG A 55 4.24 0.10 -12.80
C ARG A 55 3.73 1.37 -13.49
N PHE A 56 3.63 2.49 -12.77
CA PHE A 56 3.14 3.76 -13.31
C PHE A 56 4.25 4.71 -13.76
N LYS A 57 5.49 4.24 -13.90
CA LYS A 57 6.68 5.06 -14.24
C LYS A 57 6.97 6.22 -13.26
N MET A 58 6.28 6.28 -12.12
CA MET A 58 6.47 7.29 -11.06
C MET A 58 7.82 7.17 -10.35
N HIS A 59 8.45 5.99 -10.35
CA HIS A 59 9.81 5.79 -9.83
C HIS A 59 10.89 6.66 -10.51
N ARG A 60 10.59 7.25 -11.67
CA ARG A 60 11.48 8.19 -12.37
C ARG A 60 11.40 9.60 -11.80
N THR A 61 10.33 9.91 -11.09
CA THR A 61 10.11 11.18 -10.41
C THR A 61 10.66 11.07 -8.99
N PRO A 62 11.48 12.02 -8.52
CA PRO A 62 11.96 12.02 -7.14
C PRO A 62 10.80 11.98 -6.15
N VAL A 63 10.93 11.21 -5.07
CA VAL A 63 9.83 10.98 -4.11
C VAL A 63 9.31 12.30 -3.53
N PHE A 64 10.20 13.23 -3.18
CA PHE A 64 9.80 14.54 -2.65
C PHE A 64 8.92 15.34 -3.62
N VAL A 65 9.06 15.15 -4.94
CA VAL A 65 8.21 15.78 -5.95
C VAL A 65 6.84 15.09 -5.99
N LEU A 66 6.79 13.76 -5.88
CA LEU A 66 5.53 13.02 -5.79
C LEU A 66 4.72 13.42 -4.54
N GLU A 67 5.41 13.66 -3.42
CA GLU A 67 4.81 14.07 -2.15
C GLU A 67 4.17 15.47 -2.21
N GLN A 68 4.64 16.34 -3.11
CA GLN A 68 4.07 17.68 -3.31
C GLN A 68 2.79 17.65 -4.17
N HIS A 69 2.48 16.53 -4.83
CA HIS A 69 1.30 16.42 -5.67
C HIS A 69 0.00 16.59 -4.83
N PRO A 70 -1.03 17.31 -5.31
CA PRO A 70 -2.26 17.56 -4.54
C PRO A 70 -2.93 16.29 -3.97
N LEU A 71 -2.94 15.20 -4.73
CA LEU A 71 -3.44 13.90 -4.26
C LEU A 71 -2.60 13.30 -3.14
N ALA A 72 -1.28 13.45 -3.17
CA ALA A 72 -0.41 13.03 -2.07
C ALA A 72 -0.66 13.90 -0.83
N VAL A 73 -0.75 15.22 -0.99
CA VAL A 73 -1.13 16.11 0.13
C VAL A 73 -2.48 15.73 0.72
N SER A 74 -3.47 15.42 -0.11
CA SER A 74 -4.79 14.94 0.34
C SER A 74 -4.68 13.62 1.11
N GLY A 75 -3.88 12.67 0.62
CA GLY A 75 -3.63 11.40 1.30
C GLY A 75 -2.96 11.58 2.65
N TYR A 76 -1.99 12.49 2.74
CA TYR A 76 -1.32 12.86 3.98
C TYR A 76 -2.30 13.40 5.01
N LYS A 77 -3.08 14.43 4.65
CA LYS A 77 -4.08 15.04 5.54
C LYS A 77 -5.16 14.05 5.99
N THR A 78 -5.53 13.13 5.11
CA THR A 78 -6.47 12.06 5.46
C THR A 78 -5.87 11.13 6.50
N ALA A 79 -4.61 10.70 6.32
CA ALA A 79 -3.92 9.87 7.29
C ALA A 79 -3.70 10.59 8.63
N GLU A 80 -3.37 11.88 8.59
CA GLU A 80 -3.26 12.76 9.75
C GLU A 80 -4.56 12.79 10.55
N LYS A 81 -5.70 13.01 9.88
CA LYS A 81 -7.03 13.01 10.53
C LYS A 81 -7.35 11.68 11.23
N PHE A 82 -6.92 10.55 10.66
CA PHE A 82 -7.15 9.24 11.23
C PHE A 82 -6.12 8.82 12.28
N GLY A 83 -4.96 9.48 12.33
CA GLY A 83 -3.81 9.08 13.13
C GLY A 83 -3.26 7.69 12.77
N CYS A 84 -2.26 7.21 13.50
CA CYS A 84 -1.61 5.92 13.20
C CYS A 84 -2.58 4.73 13.24
N LYS A 85 -3.35 4.57 14.32
CA LYS A 85 -4.28 3.44 14.48
C LYS A 85 -5.40 3.47 13.45
N GLY A 86 -5.98 4.64 13.18
CA GLY A 86 -7.02 4.79 12.18
C GLY A 86 -6.50 4.53 10.77
N THR A 87 -5.35 5.11 10.41
CA THR A 87 -4.70 4.88 9.11
C THR A 87 -4.39 3.40 8.89
N LYS A 88 -3.86 2.69 9.89
CA LYS A 88 -3.61 1.24 9.81
C LYS A 88 -4.91 0.43 9.62
N ARG A 89 -6.00 0.85 10.27
CA ARG A 89 -7.32 0.23 10.10
C ARG A 89 -7.87 0.44 8.69
N GLU A 90 -7.82 1.66 8.16
CA GLU A 90 -8.29 1.95 6.79
C GLU A 90 -7.42 1.23 5.75
N ALA A 91 -6.09 1.19 5.95
CA ALA A 91 -5.20 0.38 5.13
C ALA A 91 -5.54 -1.12 5.18
N ARG A 92 -5.93 -1.65 6.35
CA ARG A 92 -6.38 -3.05 6.47
C ARG A 92 -7.65 -3.32 5.66
N LYS A 93 -8.63 -2.41 5.68
CA LYS A 93 -9.84 -2.52 4.84
C LYS A 93 -9.51 -2.52 3.34
N ALA A 94 -8.49 -1.75 2.95
CA ALA A 94 -8.01 -1.71 1.58
C ALA A 94 -7.05 -2.88 1.21
N GLY A 95 -6.81 -3.83 2.12
CA GLY A 95 -5.91 -4.98 1.86
C GLY A 95 -4.41 -4.67 2.00
N PHE A 96 -4.06 -3.52 2.57
CA PHE A 96 -2.67 -3.07 2.78
C PHE A 96 -2.20 -3.11 4.25
N GLY A 97 -3.09 -3.40 5.20
CA GLY A 97 -2.75 -3.31 6.63
C GLY A 97 -1.59 -4.22 7.08
N GLN A 98 -1.33 -5.32 6.37
CA GLN A 98 -0.19 -6.21 6.63
C GLN A 98 1.17 -5.64 6.21
N TYR A 99 1.19 -4.52 5.51
CA TYR A 99 2.41 -3.87 5.01
C TYR A 99 2.88 -2.71 5.91
N ILE A 100 2.17 -2.48 6.99
CA ILE A 100 2.33 -1.36 7.91
C ILE A 100 2.81 -1.91 9.26
N ASN A 101 3.90 -1.35 9.81
CA ASN A 101 4.40 -1.73 11.15
C ASN A 101 3.40 -1.35 12.25
#